data_AF-A0A948SU80-F1
#
_entry.id   AF-A0A948SU80-F1
#
_cell.length_a   1.000
_cell.length_b   1.000
_cell.length_c   1.000
_cell.angle_alpha   90.00
_cell.angle_beta   90.00
_cell.angle_gamma   90.00
#
_symmetry.space_group_name_H-M   'P 1'
#
loop_
_entity.id
_entity.type
_entity.pdbx_description
1 polymer ?
#
loop_
_entity_poly.entity_id
_entity_poly.type
_entity_poly.pdbx_seq_one_letter_code
_entity_poly.pdbx_strand_id
1 'polypeptide(L)' 'MNECARVVASPIGGICLVANAAGLTHVEFFERHESVAAGTGDAGAEAHLDDAAMQLEEYFAGERRVFDVALDPVG' A
#
# COMPACT_ATOMS: atom_id res chain seq x y z
N MET A 1 6.38 4.09 -14.38
CA MET A 1 6.70 3.32 -13.16
C MET A 1 6.32 4.21 -12.01
N ASN A 2 5.25 3.86 -11.29
CA ASN A 2 4.93 4.54 -10.05
C ASN A 2 5.98 4.12 -9.03
N GLU A 3 6.58 5.10 -8.33
CA GLU A 3 7.57 4.79 -7.32
C GLU A 3 6.86 4.23 -6.08
N CYS A 4 7.42 3.18 -5.49
CA CYS A 4 6.78 2.52 -4.38
C CYS A 4 6.77 3.43 -3.15
N ALA A 5 5.60 3.79 -2.61
CA ALA A 5 5.55 4.67 -1.44
C ALA A 5 5.76 3.90 -0.14
N ARG A 6 5.24 2.67 -0.07
CA ARG A 6 5.38 1.80 1.10
C ARG A 6 5.41 0.34 0.72
N VAL A 7 6.24 -0.44 1.42
CA VAL A 7 6.31 -1.90 1.26
C VAL A 7 5.82 -2.59 2.52
N VAL A 8 4.85 -3.47 2.36
CA VAL A 8 4.34 -4.38 3.41
C VAL A 8 4.93 -5.76 3.17
N ALA A 9 5.52 -6.37 4.20
CA ALA A 9 5.97 -7.76 4.10
C ALA A 9 4.78 -8.72 4.19
N SER A 10 4.73 -9.72 3.31
CA SER A 10 3.67 -10.74 3.33
C SER A 10 4.22 -12.14 3.05
N PRO A 11 3.46 -13.21 3.36
CA PRO A 11 3.84 -14.60 3.03
C PRO A 11 4.09 -14.86 1.54
N ILE A 12 3.62 -13.96 0.66
CA ILE A 12 3.77 -14.05 -0.80
C ILE A 12 4.80 -13.07 -1.36
N GLY A 13 5.58 -12.39 -0.50
CA GLY A 13 6.58 -11.40 -0.89
C GLY A 13 6.26 -10.00 -0.38
N GLY A 14 7.04 -9.01 -0.79
CA GLY A 14 6.71 -7.61 -0.51
C GLY A 14 5.49 -7.18 -1.33
N ILE A 15 4.60 -6.40 -0.74
CA ILE A 15 3.52 -5.72 -1.45
C ILE A 15 3.80 -4.23 -1.39
N CYS A 16 3.91 -3.63 -2.58
CA CYS A 16 4.04 -2.21 -2.72
C CYS A 16 2.67 -1.53 -2.71
N LEU A 17 2.57 -0.44 -1.97
CA LEU A 17 1.41 0.44 -1.89
C LEU A 17 1.79 1.83 -2.37
N VAL A 18 0.91 2.43 -3.18
CA VAL A 18 1.01 3.81 -3.62
C VAL A 18 -0.33 4.49 -3.40
N ALA A 19 -0.31 5.64 -2.74
CA ALA A 19 -1.50 6.43 -2.43
C ALA A 19 -1.31 7.90 -2.80
N ASN A 20 -2.43 8.59 -2.95
CA ASN A 20 -2.52 10.05 -2.94
C ASN A 20 -3.46 10.49 -1.81
N ALA A 21 -3.76 11.79 -1.70
CA ALA A 21 -4.64 12.30 -0.65
C ALA A 21 -6.09 11.75 -0.69
N ALA A 22 -6.54 11.23 -1.83
CA ALA A 22 -7.88 10.66 -2.01
C ALA A 22 -7.96 9.16 -1.70
N GLY A 23 -6.88 8.39 -1.90
CA GLY A 23 -6.84 6.96 -1.59
C GLY A 23 -5.67 6.20 -2.21
N LEU A 24 -5.70 4.87 -2.11
CA LEU A 24 -4.78 3.99 -2.82
C LEU A 24 -4.99 4.08 -4.32
N THR A 25 -3.90 4.31 -5.04
CA THR A 25 -3.86 4.38 -6.50
C THR A 25 -3.36 3.07 -7.10
N HIS A 26 -2.41 2.40 -6.44
CA HIS A 26 -1.80 1.16 -6.90
C HIS A 26 -1.48 0.22 -5.74
N VAL A 27 -1.61 -1.08 -6.01
CA VAL A 27 -1.17 -2.18 -5.16
C VAL A 27 -0.51 -3.21 -6.07
N GLU A 28 0.76 -3.50 -5.83
CA GLU A 28 1.54 -4.39 -6.69
C GLU A 28 2.49 -5.28 -5.89
N PHE A 29 2.90 -6.41 -6.47
CA PHE A 29 3.93 -7.24 -5.87
C PHE A 29 5.27 -6.54 -6.02
N PHE A 30 5.94 -6.29 -4.91
CA PHE A 30 7.22 -5.61 -4.89
C PHE A 30 8.34 -6.57 -5.32
N GLU A 31 8.98 -6.24 -6.43
CA GLU A 31 10.17 -6.92 -6.92
C GLU A 31 11.43 -6.29 -6.28
N ARG A 32 12.45 -7.12 -5.99
CA ARG A 32 13.67 -6.70 -5.27
C ARG A 32 14.46 -5.57 -5.96
N HIS A 33 14.18 -5.26 -7.22
CA HIS A 33 14.83 -4.21 -8.00
C HIS A 33 14.09 -2.87 -7.98
N GLU A 34 12.93 -2.80 -7.35
CA GLU A 34 12.14 -1.58 -7.27
C GLU A 34 12.63 -0.65 -6.16
N SER A 35 12.54 0.65 -6.40
CA SER A 35 12.96 1.68 -5.45
C SER A 35 11.76 2.11 -4.60
N VAL A 36 11.99 2.28 -3.29
CA VAL A 36 10.99 2.81 -2.36
C VAL A 36 11.24 4.31 -2.20
N ALA A 37 10.24 5.12 -2.50
CA ALA A 37 10.25 6.56 -2.29
C ALA A 37 10.37 6.89 -0.79
N ALA A 38 10.93 8.05 -0.48
CA ALA A 38 11.03 8.57 0.89
C ALA A 38 9.68 9.13 1.36
N GLY A 39 8.66 8.28 1.42
CA GLY A 39 7.27 8.67 1.71
C GLY A 39 6.66 9.55 0.63
N THR A 40 5.38 9.86 0.79
CA THR A 40 4.63 10.71 -0.16
C THR A 40 4.80 12.21 0.09
N GLY A 41 5.15 12.58 1.34
CA GLY A 41 5.14 13.97 1.79
C GLY A 41 3.75 14.57 1.97
N ASP A 42 2.69 13.78 1.75
CA ASP A 42 1.29 14.19 1.89
C ASP A 42 0.64 13.42 3.06
N ALA A 43 0.15 14.14 4.07
CA ALA A 43 -0.40 13.52 5.26
C ALA A 43 -1.68 12.70 5.00
N GLY A 44 -2.46 13.06 3.97
CA GLY A 44 -3.63 12.29 3.58
C GLY A 44 -3.22 10.96 2.95
N ALA A 45 -2.25 11.00 2.04
CA ALA A 45 -1.69 9.80 1.42
C ALA A 45 -1.02 8.87 2.44
N GLU A 46 -0.24 9.40 3.39
CA GLU A 46 0.35 8.60 4.47
C GLU A 46 -0.72 7.90 5.32
N ALA A 47 -1.82 8.57 5.65
CA ALA A 47 -2.92 7.96 6.40
C ALA A 47 -3.57 6.78 5.65
N HIS A 48 -3.77 6.92 4.34
CA HIS A 48 -4.27 5.80 3.51
C HIS A 48 -3.27 4.66 3.41
N LEU A 49 -1.96 4.95 3.36
CA LEU A 49 -0.90 3.94 3.37
C LEU A 49 -0.80 3.22 4.72
N ASP A 50 -0.96 3.92 5.84
CA ASP A 50 -1.01 3.35 7.20
C ASP A 50 -2.20 2.39 7.34
N ASP A 51 -3.40 2.84 6.97
CA ASP A 51 -4.60 2.04 7.07
C ASP A 51 -4.56 0.80 6.16
N ALA A 52 -4.16 0.97 4.90
CA ALA A 52 -4.02 -0.14 3.97
C ALA A 52 -2.98 -1.17 4.43
N ALA A 53 -1.84 -0.71 4.97
CA ALA A 53 -0.80 -1.60 5.49
C ALA A 53 -1.33 -2.45 6.64
N MET A 54 -1.97 -1.82 7.63
CA MET A 54 -2.57 -2.51 8.77
C MET A 54 -3.58 -3.57 8.32
N GLN A 55 -4.50 -3.22 7.41
CA GLN A 55 -5.51 -4.16 6.94
C GLN A 55 -4.91 -5.34 6.15
N LEU A 56 -3.81 -5.11 5.41
CA LEU A 56 -3.09 -6.19 4.74
C LEU A 56 -2.41 -7.11 5.74
N GLU A 57 -1.79 -6.58 6.79
CA GLU A 57 -1.20 -7.38 7.87
C GLU A 57 -2.26 -8.27 8.53
N GLU A 58 -3.43 -7.72 8.88
CA GLU A 58 -4.57 -8.46 9.44
C GLU A 58 -5.09 -9.53 8.46
N TYR A 59 -5.14 -9.23 7.16
CA TYR A 59 -5.57 -10.18 6.14
C TYR A 59 -4.61 -11.37 6.06
N PHE A 60 -3.31 -11.13 6.07
CA PHE A 60 -2.30 -12.20 6.04
C PHE A 60 -2.20 -12.96 7.37
N ALA A 61 -2.53 -12.33 8.49
CA ALA A 61 -2.72 -13.01 9.78
C ALA A 61 -4.00 -13.87 9.81
N GLY A 62 -4.91 -13.69 8.85
CA GLY A 62 -6.17 -14.41 8.76
C GLY A 62 -7.29 -13.82 9.61
N GLU A 63 -7.06 -12.65 10.23
CA GLU A 63 -7.99 -11.92 11.10
C GLU A 63 -9.00 -11.10 10.31
N ARG A 64 -8.62 -10.67 9.09
CA ARG A 64 -9.48 -9.91 8.17
C ARG A 64 -9.76 -10.67 6.89
N ARG A 65 -10.98 -10.48 6.37
CA ARG A 65 -11.40 -10.95 5.03
C ARG A 65 -12.05 -9.88 4.16
N VAL A 66 -12.38 -8.72 4.74
CA VAL A 66 -13.03 -7.59 4.05
C VAL A 66 -12.17 -6.35 4.26
N PHE A 67 -11.87 -5.65 3.18
CA PHE A 67 -11.12 -4.40 3.20
C PHE A 67 -12.08 -3.20 3.24
N ASP A 68 -11.73 -2.21 4.06
CA ASP A 68 -12.40 -0.91 4.14
C ASP A 68 -11.33 0.16 3.88
N VAL A 69 -10.91 0.27 2.63
CA VAL A 69 -9.78 1.14 2.23
C VAL A 69 -10.27 2.11 1.15
N ALA A 70 -9.85 3.37 1.23
CA ALA A 70 -10.13 4.36 0.18
C ALA A 70 -9.34 4.04 -1.09
N LEU A 71 -10.02 4.00 -2.23
CA LEU A 71 -9.42 3.71 -3.54
C LEU A 71 -9.60 4.89 -4.49
N ASP A 72 -8.52 5.25 -5.18
CA ASP A 72 -8.48 6.23 -6.27
C ASP A 72 -7.64 5.69 -7.45
N PRO A 73 -8.06 4.57 -8.08
CA PRO A 73 -7.26 3.93 -9.11
C PRO A 73 -7.15 4.82 -10.35
N VAL A 74 -5.93 4.96 -10.88
CA VAL A 74 -5.65 5.68 -12.13
C VAL A 74 -5.47 4.66 -13.25
N GLY A 75 -6.36 4.73 -14.25
CA GLY A 75 -6.42 3.78 -15.38
C GLY A 75 -5.59 4.18 -16.59
#